data_AF-A0A3S1SM81-F1
#
_entry.id   AF-A0A3S1SM81-F1
#
_cell.length_a   1.000
_cell.length_b   1.000
_cell.length_c   1.000
_cell.angle_alpha   90.00
_cell.angle_beta   90.00
_cell.angle_gamma   90.00
#
_symmetry.space_group_name_H-M   'P 1'
#
loop_
_entity.id
_entity.type
_entity.pdbx_description
1 polymer ?
#
loop_
_entity_poly.entity_id
_entity_poly.type
_entity_poly.pdbx_seq_one_letter_code
_entity_poly.pdbx_strand_id
1 'polypeptide(L)'
;RPKQRGLLAVAQAVAGGLDLDHLCTLDAGEAIAAMTAVPGIGPWTAECYLLFAAGHPDVFPARDVALQTAVGHALGIDPRPPEKMLIRLAESWSPWRGVASRLFWAYYRELKGRDAAPPVEMANKA
;
A
#
# COMPACT_ATOMS: atom_id res chain seq x y z
N ARG A 1 -7.69 22.80 -2.48
CA ARG A 1 -7.81 21.72 -1.47
C ARG A 1 -6.58 20.81 -1.52
N PRO A 2 -6.18 20.13 -0.42
CA PRO A 2 -4.95 19.31 -0.39
C PRO A 2 -4.84 18.29 -1.54
N LYS A 3 -5.91 17.54 -1.84
CA LYS A 3 -5.93 16.56 -2.94
C LYS A 3 -5.74 17.18 -4.34
N GLN A 4 -6.27 18.37 -4.58
CA GLN A 4 -6.07 19.08 -5.86
C GLN A 4 -4.61 19.49 -6.04
N ARG A 5 -3.95 19.98 -4.98
CA ARG A 5 -2.52 20.30 -5.03
C ARG A 5 -1.66 19.07 -5.31
N GLY A 6 -1.97 17.95 -4.65
CA GLY A 6 -1.27 16.68 -4.89
C GLY A 6 -1.39 16.23 -6.35
N LEU A 7 -2.58 16.27 -6.93
CA LEU A 7 -2.77 15.91 -8.35
C LEU A 7 -1.97 16.82 -9.29
N LEU A 8 -1.97 18.14 -9.05
CA LEU A 8 -1.18 19.08 -9.83
C LEU A 8 0.33 18.85 -9.69
N ALA A 9 0.80 18.54 -8.47
CA ALA A 9 2.21 18.23 -8.22
C ALA A 9 2.66 16.97 -8.97
N VAL A 10 1.83 15.92 -9.00
CA VAL A 10 2.11 14.71 -9.80
C VAL A 10 2.19 15.04 -11.29
N ALA A 11 1.21 15.77 -11.82
CA ALA A 11 1.20 16.15 -13.23
C ALA A 11 2.44 16.98 -13.61
N GLN A 12 2.85 17.91 -12.75
CA GLN A 12 4.06 18.71 -12.93
C GLN A 12 5.33 17.85 -12.85
N ALA A 13 5.41 16.90 -11.92
CA ALA A 13 6.55 15.99 -11.80
C ALA A 13 6.72 15.13 -13.04
N VAL A 14 5.62 14.57 -13.57
CA VAL A 14 5.64 13.78 -14.81
C VAL A 14 6.05 14.64 -16.00
N ALA A 15 5.47 15.84 -16.14
CA ALA A 15 5.89 16.78 -17.19
C ALA A 15 7.36 17.24 -17.05
N GLY A 16 7.88 17.22 -15.82
CA GLY A 16 9.27 17.56 -15.48
C GLY A 16 10.26 16.40 -15.55
N GLY A 17 9.84 15.20 -15.98
CA GLY A 17 10.74 14.07 -16.21
C GLY A 17 10.63 12.91 -15.22
N LEU A 18 9.62 12.89 -14.34
CA LEU A 18 9.28 11.66 -13.61
C LEU A 18 8.71 10.63 -14.59
N ASP A 19 9.55 9.70 -15.01
CA ASP A 19 9.20 8.60 -15.91
C ASP A 19 8.53 7.46 -15.13
N LEU A 20 7.21 7.31 -15.33
CA LEU A 20 6.41 6.28 -14.66
C LEU A 20 6.69 4.87 -15.16
N ASP A 21 7.12 4.70 -16.42
CA ASP A 21 7.46 3.40 -16.97
C ASP A 21 8.82 2.95 -16.42
N HIS A 22 9.76 3.87 -16.27
CA HIS A 22 11.06 3.58 -15.66
C HIS A 22 10.92 3.12 -14.20
N LEU A 23 9.94 3.64 -13.45
CA LEU A 23 9.64 3.17 -12.10
C LEU A 23 9.38 1.65 -12.03
N CYS A 24 8.87 1.03 -13.10
CA CYS A 24 8.63 -0.42 -13.15
C CYS A 24 9.94 -1.25 -13.19
N THR A 25 11.06 -0.63 -13.56
CA THR A 25 12.35 -1.30 -13.77
C THR A 25 13.41 -0.95 -12.74
N LEU A 26 13.22 0.14 -11.99
CA LEU A 26 14.11 0.55 -10.91
C LEU A 26 14.10 -0.45 -9.75
N ASP A 27 15.11 -0.38 -8.88
CA ASP A 27 15.00 -1.02 -7.56
C ASP A 27 13.84 -0.40 -6.78
N ALA A 28 13.16 -1.20 -5.95
CA ALA A 28 12.01 -0.76 -5.18
C ALA A 28 12.34 0.46 -4.29
N GLY A 29 13.52 0.48 -3.66
CA GLY A 29 13.96 1.61 -2.83
C GLY A 29 14.16 2.89 -3.64
N GLU A 30 14.76 2.78 -4.82
CA GLU A 30 14.96 3.91 -5.74
C GLU A 30 13.62 4.44 -6.27
N ALA A 31 12.71 3.55 -6.64
CA ALA A 31 11.38 3.92 -7.11
C ALA A 31 10.55 4.60 -6.00
N ILE A 32 10.65 4.13 -4.74
CA ILE A 32 10.04 4.80 -3.57
C ILE A 32 10.63 6.19 -3.38
N ALA A 33 11.95 6.34 -3.48
CA ALA A 33 12.62 7.63 -3.33
C ALA A 33 12.18 8.63 -4.42
N ALA A 34 12.09 8.18 -5.69
CA ALA A 34 11.61 9.01 -6.80
C ALA A 34 10.15 9.46 -6.58
N MET A 35 9.28 8.55 -6.17
CA MET A 35 7.87 8.85 -5.91
C MET A 35 7.66 9.80 -4.71
N THR A 36 8.40 9.59 -3.62
CA THR A 36 8.27 10.39 -2.39
C THR A 36 8.90 11.79 -2.51
N ALA A 37 9.68 12.06 -3.55
CA ALA A 37 10.14 13.40 -3.89
C ALA A 37 9.00 14.32 -4.38
N VAL A 38 7.88 13.75 -4.83
CA VAL A 38 6.71 14.51 -5.31
C VAL A 38 5.89 15.03 -4.13
N PRO A 39 5.65 16.36 -4.02
CA PRO A 39 4.86 16.93 -2.93
C PRO A 39 3.46 16.31 -2.81
N GLY A 40 3.18 15.73 -1.65
CA GLY A 40 1.90 15.08 -1.35
C GLY A 40 1.89 13.57 -1.56
N ILE A 41 2.97 12.96 -2.05
CA ILE A 41 3.17 11.51 -2.03
C ILE A 41 3.99 11.14 -0.80
N GLY A 42 3.36 10.44 0.15
CA GLY A 42 4.05 9.83 1.28
C GLY A 42 4.49 8.38 0.99
N PRO A 43 5.29 7.76 1.88
CA PRO A 43 5.79 6.39 1.70
C PRO A 43 4.69 5.38 1.39
N TRP A 44 3.60 5.38 2.19
CA TRP A 44 2.48 4.46 1.97
C TRP A 44 1.84 4.59 0.58
N THR A 45 1.71 5.81 0.06
CA THR A 45 1.15 6.04 -1.28
C THR A 45 2.11 5.55 -2.36
N ALA A 46 3.41 5.81 -2.20
CA ALA A 46 4.44 5.32 -3.12
C ALA A 46 4.47 3.79 -3.15
N GLU A 47 4.51 3.15 -1.99
CA GLU A 47 4.53 1.69 -1.84
C GLU A 47 3.29 1.04 -2.47
N CYS A 48 2.10 1.60 -2.23
CA CYS A 48 0.86 1.13 -2.86
C CYS A 48 0.89 1.30 -4.38
N TYR A 49 1.36 2.44 -4.90
CA TYR A 49 1.49 2.64 -6.34
C TYR A 49 2.45 1.62 -6.96
N LEU A 50 3.61 1.40 -6.34
CA LEU A 50 4.60 0.47 -6.86
C LEU A 50 4.09 -0.97 -6.86
N LEU A 51 3.34 -1.36 -5.83
CA LEU A 51 2.77 -2.70 -5.74
C LEU A 51 1.65 -2.94 -6.76
N PHE A 52 0.73 -1.98 -6.94
CA PHE A 52 -0.49 -2.18 -7.73
C PHE A 52 -0.41 -1.66 -9.16
N ALA A 53 0.36 -0.61 -9.42
CA ALA A 53 0.51 0.00 -10.73
C ALA A 53 1.84 -0.38 -11.40
N ALA A 54 2.96 -0.26 -10.70
CA ALA A 54 4.29 -0.53 -11.28
C ALA A 54 4.73 -2.00 -11.18
N GLY A 55 3.97 -2.85 -10.49
CA GLY A 55 4.19 -4.31 -10.45
C GLY A 55 5.37 -4.80 -9.60
N HIS A 56 5.89 -3.98 -8.67
CA HIS A 56 7.01 -4.37 -7.82
C HIS A 56 6.64 -5.54 -6.88
N PRO A 57 7.36 -6.68 -6.93
CA PRO A 57 7.01 -7.87 -6.14
C PRO A 57 7.46 -7.78 -4.68
N ASP A 58 8.44 -6.93 -4.37
CA ASP A 58 9.13 -6.93 -3.07
C ASP A 58 8.92 -5.66 -2.23
N VAL A 59 7.71 -5.09 -2.29
CA VAL A 59 7.30 -3.91 -1.51
C VAL A 59 6.36 -4.31 -0.39
N PHE A 60 6.60 -3.79 0.84
CA PHE A 60 5.75 -4.05 2.01
C PHE A 60 5.32 -2.74 2.71
N PRO A 61 4.05 -2.30 2.58
CA PRO A 61 3.57 -1.06 3.20
C PRO A 61 3.41 -1.16 4.74
N ALA A 62 4.50 -1.19 5.51
CA ALA A 62 4.48 -1.48 6.95
C ALA A 62 3.71 -0.45 7.81
N ARG A 63 3.40 0.74 7.25
CA ARG A 63 2.57 1.78 7.89
C ARG A 63 1.08 1.54 7.75
N ASP A 64 0.68 0.59 6.91
CA ASP A 64 -0.73 0.26 6.70
C ASP A 64 -1.31 -0.40 7.97
N VAL A 65 -2.34 0.25 8.52
CA VAL A 65 -2.98 -0.20 9.77
C VAL A 65 -3.67 -1.55 9.60
N ALA A 66 -4.22 -1.83 8.42
CA ALA A 66 -4.84 -3.13 8.16
C ALA A 66 -3.79 -4.23 8.07
N LEU A 67 -2.63 -3.99 7.43
CA LEU A 67 -1.51 -4.94 7.46
C LEU A 67 -0.98 -5.17 8.87
N GLN A 68 -0.75 -4.11 9.65
CA GLN A 68 -0.30 -4.25 11.04
C GLN A 68 -1.27 -5.11 11.86
N THR A 69 -2.58 -4.87 11.72
CA THR A 69 -3.60 -5.68 12.41
C THR A 69 -3.64 -7.11 11.89
N ALA A 70 -3.58 -7.33 10.58
CA ALA A 70 -3.63 -8.65 9.97
C ALA A 70 -2.44 -9.52 10.38
N VAL A 71 -1.23 -8.97 10.32
CA VAL A 71 -0.01 -9.68 10.71
C VAL A 71 -0.01 -9.97 12.21
N GLY A 72 -0.39 -8.97 13.03
CA GLY A 72 -0.52 -9.17 14.47
C GLY A 72 -1.46 -10.32 14.81
N HIS A 73 -2.64 -10.35 14.19
CA HIS A 73 -3.61 -11.41 14.40
C HIS A 73 -3.13 -12.77 13.87
N ALA A 74 -2.62 -12.83 12.64
CA ALA A 74 -2.19 -14.08 12.01
C ALA A 74 -1.01 -14.74 12.72
N LEU A 75 -0.13 -13.96 13.33
CA LEU A 75 1.07 -14.44 14.01
C LEU A 75 0.94 -14.46 15.55
N GLY A 76 -0.23 -14.13 16.10
CA GLY A 76 -0.45 -14.10 17.55
C GLY A 76 0.39 -13.04 18.29
N ILE A 77 0.69 -11.91 17.66
CA ILE A 77 1.49 -10.82 18.23
C ILE A 77 0.55 -9.76 18.83
N ASP A 78 0.61 -9.60 20.15
CA ASP A 78 -0.11 -8.59 20.93
C ASP A 78 0.88 -7.79 21.80
N PRO A 79 0.87 -6.44 21.79
CA PRO A 79 0.02 -5.56 20.99
C PRO A 79 0.35 -5.59 19.49
N ARG A 80 -0.54 -5.00 18.68
CA ARG A 80 -0.36 -4.82 17.22
C ARG A 80 1.07 -4.38 16.89
N PRO A 81 1.81 -5.10 16.02
CA PRO A 81 3.22 -4.81 15.77
C PRO A 81 3.38 -3.41 15.15
N PRO A 82 4.29 -2.56 15.69
CA PRO A 82 4.59 -1.26 15.09
C PRO A 82 5.39 -1.42 13.80
N GLU A 83 5.40 -0.37 12.97
CA GLU A 83 6.11 -0.29 11.68
C GLU A 83 7.51 -0.93 11.72
N LYS A 84 8.36 -0.55 12.68
CA LYS A 84 9.74 -1.07 12.79
C LYS A 84 9.80 -2.59 13.00
N MET A 85 8.89 -3.15 13.78
CA MET A 85 8.84 -4.60 13.99
C MET A 85 8.35 -5.29 12.71
N LEU A 86 7.34 -4.70 12.08
CA LEU A 86 6.74 -5.25 10.88
C LEU A 86 7.70 -5.26 9.68
N ILE A 87 8.54 -4.23 9.54
CA ILE A 87 9.63 -4.18 8.55
C ILE A 87 10.58 -5.37 8.75
N ARG A 88 11.02 -5.64 10.00
CA ARG A 88 11.92 -6.75 10.30
C ARG A 88 11.29 -8.12 10.05
N LEU A 89 10.01 -8.29 10.37
CA LEU A 89 9.29 -9.53 10.04
C LEU A 89 9.22 -9.75 8.52
N ALA A 90 8.96 -8.67 7.77
CA ALA A 90 8.81 -8.73 6.33
C ALA A 90 10.11 -9.06 5.58
N GLU A 91 11.29 -8.88 6.19
CA GLU A 91 12.58 -9.32 5.61
C GLU A 91 12.55 -10.81 5.24
N SER A 92 11.90 -11.64 6.07
CA SER A 92 11.75 -13.09 5.81
C SER A 92 10.84 -13.43 4.62
N TRP A 93 10.10 -12.47 4.08
CA TRP A 93 9.19 -12.65 2.94
C TRP A 93 9.78 -12.14 1.62
N SER A 94 10.98 -11.55 1.64
CA SER A 94 11.68 -11.18 0.41
C SER A 94 12.07 -12.43 -0.39
N PRO A 95 12.00 -12.43 -1.73
CA PRO A 95 11.73 -11.28 -2.62
C PRO A 95 10.25 -11.07 -2.98
N TRP A 96 9.32 -11.60 -2.17
CA TRP A 96 7.88 -11.62 -2.46
C TRP A 96 7.05 -10.87 -1.40
N ARG A 97 7.62 -9.84 -0.78
CA ARG A 97 6.93 -9.06 0.25
C ARG A 97 5.58 -8.51 -0.20
N GLY A 98 5.44 -8.14 -1.47
CA GLY A 98 4.18 -7.68 -2.05
C GLY A 98 3.11 -8.77 -2.17
N VAL A 99 3.50 -10.03 -2.29
CA VAL A 99 2.58 -11.18 -2.19
C VAL A 99 2.10 -11.33 -0.75
N ALA A 100 3.00 -11.23 0.24
CA ALA A 100 2.63 -11.25 1.65
C ALA A 100 1.65 -10.12 2.00
N SER A 101 1.89 -8.89 1.54
CA SER A 101 0.95 -7.77 1.73
C SER A 101 -0.45 -8.09 1.19
N ARG A 102 -0.55 -8.63 -0.03
CA ARG A 102 -1.83 -9.02 -0.64
C ARG A 102 -2.56 -10.11 0.15
N LEU A 103 -1.84 -11.12 0.62
CA LEU A 103 -2.40 -12.17 1.47
C LEU A 103 -2.91 -11.62 2.81
N PHE A 104 -2.15 -10.76 3.47
CA PHE A 104 -2.57 -10.16 4.73
C PHE A 104 -3.74 -9.19 4.59
N TRP A 105 -3.84 -8.44 3.49
CA TRP A 105 -5.05 -7.64 3.23
C TRP A 105 -6.27 -8.52 2.94
N ALA A 106 -6.12 -9.61 2.19
CA ALA A 106 -7.20 -10.58 2.01
C ALA A 106 -7.63 -11.18 3.35
N TYR A 107 -6.67 -11.58 4.18
CA TYR A 107 -6.92 -12.06 5.54
C TYR A 107 -7.62 -11.01 6.43
N TYR A 108 -7.21 -9.74 6.35
CA TYR A 108 -7.85 -8.64 7.07
C TYR A 108 -9.33 -8.49 6.70
N ARG A 109 -9.66 -8.66 5.41
CA ARG A 109 -11.05 -8.59 4.94
C ARG A 109 -11.89 -9.69 5.58
N GLU A 110 -11.39 -10.93 5.59
CA GLU A 110 -12.07 -12.06 6.25
C GLU A 110 -12.22 -11.83 7.76
N LEU A 111 -11.17 -11.35 8.42
CA LEU A 111 -11.19 -11.05 9.86
C LEU A 111 -12.24 -9.98 10.23
N LYS A 112 -12.44 -8.97 9.37
CA LYS A 112 -13.38 -7.88 9.64
C LYS A 112 -14.83 -8.21 9.26
N GLY A 113 -15.08 -9.27 8.49
CA GLY A 113 -16.42 -9.69 8.09
C GLY A 113 -17.24 -8.60 7.39
N ARG A 114 -16.58 -7.59 6.80
CA ARG A 114 -17.26 -6.49 6.10
C ARG A 114 -17.15 -6.73 4.61
N ASP A 115 -18.28 -7.00 3.98
CA ASP A 115 -18.40 -6.74 2.55
C ASP A 115 -18.21 -5.25 2.30
N ALA A 116 -17.23 -4.91 1.46
CA ALA A 116 -17.02 -3.54 0.99
C ALA A 116 -18.08 -3.13 -0.05
N ALA A 117 -18.98 -4.04 -0.41
CA ALA A 117 -20.15 -3.73 -1.21
C ALA A 117 -20.97 -2.65 -0.49
N PRO A 118 -21.34 -1.56 -1.15
CA PRO A 118 -22.30 -0.62 -0.58
C PRO A 118 -23.57 -1.40 -0.21
N PRO A 119 -24.22 -1.08 0.91
CA PRO A 119 -25.44 -1.76 1.32
C PRO A 119 -26.44 -1.73 0.16
N VAL A 120 -26.89 -2.90 -0.27
CA VAL A 120 -27.97 -3.01 -1.23
C VAL A 120 -29.23 -2.55 -0.48
N GLU A 121 -29.71 -1.34 -0.77
CA GLU A 121 -31.05 -0.95 -0.33
C GLU A 121 -32.03 -1.94 -0.97
N MET A 122 -32.53 -2.86 -0.15
CA MET A 122 -33.67 -3.70 -0.51
C MET A 122 -34.85 -2.75 -0.63
N ALA A 123 -35.16 -2.33 -1.87
CA ALA A 123 -36.36 -1.59 -2.17
C ALA A 123 -37.55 -2.37 -1.63
N ASN A 124 -38.14 -1.89 -0.52
CA ASN A 124 -39.43 -2.34 -0.05
C ASN A 124 -40.41 -2.12 -1.21
N LYS A 125 -40.80 -3.22 -1.86
CA LYS A 125 -41.92 -3.19 -2.79
C LYS A 125 -43.16 -2.86 -1.98
N ALA A 126 -43.84 -1.81 -2.43
CA ALA A 126 -45.12 -1.33 -1.92
C ALA A 126 -46.19 -2.43 -1.89
#